data_AF-A0A316DWS2-F1
#
_entry.id   AF-A0A316DWS2-F1
#
_cell.length_a   1.000
_cell.length_b   1.000
_cell.length_c   1.000
_cell.angle_alpha   90.00
_cell.angle_beta   90.00
_cell.angle_gamma   90.00
#
_symmetry.space_group_name_H-M   'P 1'
#
loop_
_entity.id
_entity.type
_entity.pdbx_description
1 polymer ?
#
loop_
_entity_poly.entity_id
_entity_poly.type
_entity_poly.pdbx_seq_one_letter_code
_entity_poly.pdbx_strand_id
1 'polypeptide(L)'
;MTLNSCFTRFLNNQKINKSLREHSFKNNTNMKKLHYILLFLGLTVAQKSLAQYPVSFPDGVIVGGTTTTIPAGSSYKLAVSGGILTEKVRVATTGTAFWADYVFEPSFRLKPLKEVERYIKDNKHLPDVPSTADVTKDGIDLAQTQAILLQKVEELTLYVIQQQKQIEKLKKQIAKKK
;
A
#
# COMPACT_ATOMS: atom_id res chain seq x y z
N MET A 1 17.73 18.09 -3.69
CA MET A 1 17.63 19.54 -3.41
C MET A 1 16.85 19.70 -2.11
N THR A 2 17.53 20.03 -1.02
CA THR A 2 16.93 20.06 0.32
C THR A 2 16.12 21.35 0.53
N LEU A 3 15.01 21.25 1.28
CA LEU A 3 14.10 22.34 1.64
C LEU A 3 14.84 23.62 2.13
N ASN A 4 16.00 23.43 2.76
CA ASN A 4 16.87 24.50 3.22
C ASN A 4 17.26 25.47 2.10
N SER A 5 17.57 24.99 0.89
CA SER A 5 17.98 25.84 -0.23
C SER A 5 16.81 26.69 -0.78
N CYS A 6 15.58 26.17 -0.72
CA CYS A 6 14.40 26.89 -1.19
C CYS A 6 13.99 28.00 -0.20
N PHE A 7 14.12 27.73 1.10
CA PHE A 7 13.83 28.70 2.16
C PHE A 7 14.83 29.87 2.17
N THR A 8 16.13 29.61 1.96
CA THR A 8 17.13 30.68 1.85
C THR A 8 16.86 31.59 0.64
N ARG A 9 16.34 31.03 -0.45
CA ARG A 9 15.99 31.79 -1.66
C ARG A 9 14.72 32.62 -1.48
N PHE A 10 13.75 32.16 -0.68
CA PHE A 10 12.56 32.92 -0.32
C PHE A 10 12.89 34.12 0.59
N LEU A 11 13.78 33.94 1.57
CA LEU A 11 14.22 35.03 2.44
C LEU A 11 15.06 36.09 1.70
N ASN A 12 15.84 35.70 0.69
CA ASN A 12 16.63 36.66 -0.10
C ASN A 12 15.80 37.55 -1.04
N ASN A 13 14.58 37.14 -1.40
CA ASN A 13 13.66 37.95 -2.21
C ASN A 13 12.89 39.02 -1.39
N GLN A 14 13.03 39.04 -0.06
CA GLN A 14 12.47 40.07 0.83
C GLN A 14 13.35 41.34 0.96
N LYS A 15 14.30 41.54 0.03
CA LYS A 15 15.17 42.75 0.00
C LYS A 15 14.40 44.07 -0.21
N ILE A 16 13.12 44.01 -0.60
CA ILE A 16 12.26 45.18 -0.83
C ILE A 16 11.78 45.81 0.50
N ASN A 17 11.82 45.07 1.63
CA ASN A 17 11.28 45.52 2.92
C ASN A 17 12.33 46.01 3.94
N LYS A 18 13.53 46.38 3.49
CA LYS A 18 14.57 46.94 4.38
C LYS A 18 14.38 48.44 4.62
N SER A 19 13.98 49.19 3.57
CA SER A 19 13.79 50.65 3.62
C SER A 19 12.67 51.07 4.58
N LEU A 20 11.52 50.39 4.53
CA LEU A 20 10.36 50.73 5.38
C LEU A 20 10.51 50.30 6.85
N ARG A 21 11.49 49.44 7.16
CA ARG A 21 11.70 48.91 8.52
C ARG A 21 12.66 49.77 9.36
N GLU A 22 13.47 50.62 8.72
CA GLU A 22 14.45 51.45 9.43
C GLU A 22 13.86 52.76 9.98
N HIS A 23 12.78 53.29 9.40
CA HIS A 23 12.21 54.58 9.82
C HIS A 23 11.25 54.53 11.03
N SER A 24 10.69 53.36 11.38
CA SER A 24 9.66 53.28 12.44
C SER A 24 10.03 52.45 13.68
N PHE A 25 11.22 51.83 13.73
CA PHE A 25 11.63 50.93 14.83
C PHE A 25 12.82 51.43 15.68
N LYS A 26 13.33 52.63 15.42
CA LYS A 26 14.31 53.29 16.29
C LYS A 26 13.54 54.09 17.36
N ASN A 27 13.66 53.63 18.62
CA ASN A 27 13.43 54.38 19.88
C ASN A 27 12.22 53.99 20.75
N ASN A 28 11.56 52.84 20.53
CA ASN A 28 10.60 52.34 21.52
C ASN A 28 10.95 50.93 22.03
N THR A 29 11.42 50.86 23.27
CA THR A 29 11.82 49.64 24.00
C THR A 29 10.64 48.66 24.17
N ASN A 30 9.40 49.15 24.23
CA ASN A 30 8.20 48.32 24.35
C ASN A 30 7.86 47.59 23.03
N MET A 31 8.11 48.22 21.88
CA MET A 31 7.85 47.62 20.56
C MET A 31 8.85 46.50 20.21
N LYS A 32 10.09 46.60 20.70
CA LYS A 32 11.09 45.52 20.56
C LYS A 32 10.74 44.30 21.41
N LYS A 33 10.24 44.51 22.65
CA LYS A 33 9.68 43.44 23.49
C LYS A 33 8.47 42.77 22.82
N LEU A 34 7.56 43.55 22.24
CA LEU A 34 6.38 43.01 21.57
C LEU A 34 6.73 42.19 20.31
N HIS A 35 7.73 42.63 19.53
CA HIS A 35 8.24 41.86 18.40
C HIS A 35 8.90 40.55 18.85
N TYR A 36 9.69 40.56 19.91
CA TYR A 36 10.33 39.35 20.46
C TYR A 36 9.29 38.35 21.00
N ILE A 37 8.24 38.85 21.66
CA ILE A 37 7.11 38.03 22.13
C ILE A 37 6.35 37.40 20.95
N LEU A 38 6.07 38.16 19.88
CA LEU A 38 5.42 37.62 18.67
C LEU A 38 6.28 36.58 17.95
N LEU A 39 7.60 36.76 17.95
CA LEU A 39 8.55 35.81 17.36
C LEU A 39 8.67 34.53 18.20
N PHE A 40 8.59 34.63 19.53
CA PHE A 40 8.52 33.48 20.43
C PHE A 40 7.17 32.74 20.38
N LEU A 41 6.05 33.46 20.30
CA LEU A 41 4.72 32.86 20.17
C LEU A 41 4.62 32.08 18.85
N GLY A 42 5.09 32.65 17.74
CA GLY A 42 5.12 31.98 16.44
C GLY A 42 6.00 30.72 16.42
N LEU A 43 7.12 30.72 17.15
CA LEU A 43 8.02 29.57 17.24
C LEU A 43 7.39 28.41 18.02
N THR A 44 6.63 28.68 19.08
CA THR A 44 5.90 27.64 19.83
C THR A 44 4.78 26.97 19.01
N VAL A 45 4.15 27.70 18.08
CA VAL A 45 3.11 27.13 17.20
C VAL A 45 3.72 26.18 16.16
N ALA A 46 4.97 26.41 15.74
CA ALA A 46 5.69 25.54 14.80
C ALA A 46 6.31 24.30 15.46
N GLN A 47 6.60 24.33 16.78
CA GLN A 47 7.09 23.17 17.54
C GLN A 47 5.98 22.25 18.10
N LYS A 48 4.70 22.51 17.81
CA LYS A 48 3.63 21.49 17.93
C LYS A 48 3.75 20.46 16.80
N SER A 49 4.91 19.84 16.71
CA SER A 49 5.17 18.62 15.98
C SER A 49 5.49 17.54 17.02
N LEU A 50 4.99 16.32 16.81
CA LEU A 50 5.28 15.07 17.54
C LEU A 50 4.39 14.65 18.72
N ALA A 51 3.20 15.22 18.92
CA ALA A 51 2.19 14.49 19.69
C ALA A 51 1.48 13.53 18.74
N GLN A 52 1.89 12.25 18.74
CA GLN A 52 1.16 11.14 18.14
C GLN A 52 -0.27 11.18 18.69
N TYR A 53 -1.23 11.67 17.91
CA TYR A 53 -2.64 11.59 18.29
C TYR A 53 -2.97 10.10 18.46
N PRO A 54 -3.48 9.67 19.62
CA PRO A 54 -3.88 8.28 19.78
C PRO A 54 -4.92 8.00 18.72
N VAL A 55 -4.60 7.10 17.80
CA VAL A 55 -5.58 6.58 16.84
C VAL A 55 -6.66 5.95 17.71
N SER A 56 -7.80 6.63 17.83
CA SER A 56 -8.94 6.10 18.55
C SER A 56 -9.38 4.86 17.81
N PHE A 57 -9.13 3.70 18.42
CA PHE A 57 -9.52 2.40 17.92
C PHE A 57 -10.65 1.91 18.84
N PRO A 58 -11.85 2.51 18.73
CA PRO A 58 -12.96 2.15 19.60
C PRO A 58 -13.25 0.66 19.38
N ASP A 59 -13.15 -0.11 20.46
CA ASP A 59 -13.37 -1.56 20.53
C ASP A 59 -12.26 -2.49 19.98
N GLY A 60 -11.06 -1.97 19.69
CA GLY A 60 -9.96 -2.81 19.19
C GLY A 60 -8.73 -2.87 20.10
N VAL A 61 -7.95 -3.95 19.98
CA VAL A 61 -6.73 -4.22 20.75
C VAL A 61 -5.49 -3.95 19.90
N ILE A 62 -4.53 -3.20 20.44
CA ILE A 62 -3.22 -2.97 19.83
C ILE A 62 -2.16 -3.72 20.65
N VAL A 63 -1.42 -4.63 20.01
CA VAL A 63 -0.30 -5.37 20.61
C VAL A 63 1.00 -4.85 20.00
N GLY A 64 1.95 -4.36 20.81
CA GLY A 64 3.29 -3.99 20.33
C GLY A 64 3.58 -2.49 20.10
N GLY A 65 2.82 -1.57 20.71
CA GLY A 65 3.15 -0.13 20.70
C GLY A 65 2.63 0.65 19.48
N THR A 66 2.89 1.96 19.46
CA THR A 66 2.20 2.98 18.64
C THR A 66 2.66 3.10 17.18
N THR A 67 3.47 2.17 16.66
CA THR A 67 4.00 2.25 15.29
C THR A 67 3.03 1.77 14.22
N THR A 68 1.97 1.05 14.60
CA THR A 68 0.96 0.58 13.65
C THR A 68 0.00 1.71 13.29
N THR A 69 0.07 2.17 12.05
CA THR A 69 -0.86 3.19 11.53
C THR A 69 -2.12 2.48 11.08
N ILE A 70 -3.23 2.70 11.79
CA ILE A 70 -4.52 2.10 11.44
C ILE A 70 -5.30 3.13 10.62
N PRO A 71 -5.83 2.78 9.43
CA PRO A 71 -6.67 3.67 8.65
C PRO A 71 -7.88 4.16 9.47
N ALA A 72 -8.15 5.47 9.43
CA ALA A 72 -9.31 6.04 10.12
C ALA A 72 -10.61 5.42 9.57
N GLY A 73 -11.48 4.94 10.47
CA GLY A 73 -12.72 4.25 10.10
C GLY A 73 -12.57 2.78 9.72
N SER A 74 -11.40 2.16 9.97
CA SER A 74 -11.25 0.71 9.74
C SER A 74 -12.09 -0.10 10.73
N SER A 75 -12.67 -1.20 10.27
CA SER A 75 -13.44 -2.15 11.09
C SER A 75 -12.58 -3.24 11.73
N TYR A 76 -11.25 -3.09 11.71
CA TYR A 76 -10.34 -4.04 12.34
C TYR A 76 -10.51 -4.02 13.87
N LYS A 77 -10.32 -5.16 14.52
CA LYS A 77 -10.41 -5.29 16.00
C LYS A 77 -9.08 -5.65 16.66
N LEU A 78 -8.09 -6.06 15.90
CA LEU A 78 -6.76 -6.44 16.39
C LEU A 78 -5.70 -5.88 15.45
N ALA A 79 -4.77 -5.10 16.01
CA ALA A 79 -3.59 -4.62 15.31
C ALA A 79 -2.34 -5.09 16.08
N VAL A 80 -1.42 -5.74 15.38
CA VAL A 80 -0.18 -6.25 15.99
C VAL A 80 1.01 -5.59 15.31
N SER A 81 1.87 -4.95 16.10
CA SER A 81 3.15 -4.41 15.63
C SER A 81 4.22 -5.49 15.75
N GLY A 82 4.94 -5.74 14.65
CA GLY A 82 5.92 -6.82 14.54
C GLY A 82 5.33 -8.04 13.84
N GLY A 83 4.96 -9.08 14.59
CA GLY A 83 4.43 -10.31 14.03
C GLY A 83 3.70 -11.17 15.06
N ILE A 84 3.03 -12.21 14.56
CA ILE A 84 2.29 -13.18 15.39
C ILE A 84 3.01 -14.52 15.29
N LEU A 85 3.54 -15.02 16.41
CA LEU A 85 3.99 -16.41 16.53
C LEU A 85 2.84 -17.23 17.12
N THR A 86 2.41 -18.25 16.40
CA THR A 86 1.33 -19.14 16.83
C THR A 86 1.53 -20.51 16.19
N GLU A 87 1.08 -21.56 16.87
CA GLU A 87 1.13 -22.92 16.33
C GLU A 87 0.12 -23.12 15.20
N LYS A 88 -1.05 -22.45 15.28
CA LYS A 88 -2.15 -22.61 14.33
C LYS A 88 -2.90 -21.30 14.14
N VAL A 89 -3.24 -20.99 12.90
CA VAL A 89 -4.17 -19.90 12.52
C VAL A 89 -5.32 -20.51 11.75
N ARG A 90 -6.55 -20.20 12.15
CA ARG A 90 -7.75 -20.52 11.38
C ARG A 90 -8.48 -19.22 11.06
N VAL A 91 -8.57 -18.90 9.77
CA VAL A 91 -9.35 -17.76 9.28
C VAL A 91 -10.69 -18.28 8.84
N ALA A 92 -11.75 -17.97 9.58
CA ALA A 92 -13.12 -18.31 9.23
C ALA A 92 -13.77 -17.07 8.60
N THR A 93 -13.93 -17.08 7.27
CA THR A 93 -14.72 -16.07 6.57
C THR A 93 -16.17 -16.48 6.56
N THR A 94 -17.08 -15.54 6.85
CA THR A 94 -18.52 -15.75 6.74
C THR A 94 -18.91 -15.78 5.25
N GLY A 95 -18.81 -16.93 4.61
CA GLY A 95 -19.23 -17.14 3.21
C GLY A 95 -18.38 -18.15 2.46
N THR A 96 -19.02 -18.91 1.57
CA THR A 96 -18.37 -19.85 0.62
C THR A 96 -17.84 -19.15 -0.62
N ALA A 97 -18.19 -17.88 -0.83
CA ALA A 97 -17.89 -17.10 -2.04
C ALA A 97 -16.40 -16.84 -2.32
N PHE A 98 -15.51 -17.18 -1.38
CA PHE A 98 -14.07 -17.03 -1.55
C PHE A 98 -13.42 -18.27 -2.17
N TRP A 99 -14.14 -19.36 -2.38
CA TRP A 99 -13.55 -20.59 -2.93
C TRP A 99 -13.57 -20.56 -4.46
N ALA A 100 -12.46 -21.00 -5.06
CA ALA A 100 -12.21 -20.91 -6.50
C ALA A 100 -12.92 -21.99 -7.34
N ASP A 101 -13.87 -22.73 -6.77
CA ASP A 101 -14.55 -23.88 -7.40
C ASP A 101 -15.21 -23.55 -8.76
N TYR A 102 -15.49 -22.27 -9.02
CA TYR A 102 -16.06 -21.79 -10.28
C TYR A 102 -15.12 -21.97 -11.49
N VAL A 103 -13.81 -22.20 -11.30
CA VAL A 103 -12.85 -22.41 -12.40
C VAL A 103 -13.16 -23.69 -13.18
N PHE A 104 -13.85 -24.65 -12.55
CA PHE A 104 -14.30 -25.90 -13.20
C PHE A 104 -15.68 -25.80 -13.84
N GLU A 105 -16.37 -24.67 -13.73
CA GLU A 105 -17.66 -24.50 -14.37
C GLU A 105 -17.54 -24.44 -15.90
N PRO A 106 -18.52 -24.98 -16.65
CA PRO A 106 -18.53 -24.90 -18.12
C PRO A 106 -18.53 -23.47 -18.66
N SER A 107 -19.00 -22.51 -17.86
CA SER A 107 -19.05 -21.08 -18.14
C SER A 107 -17.68 -20.40 -18.03
N PHE A 108 -16.71 -21.03 -17.35
CA PHE A 108 -15.41 -20.44 -17.09
C PHE A 108 -14.56 -20.32 -18.36
N ARG A 109 -14.18 -19.09 -18.70
CA ARG A 109 -13.37 -18.80 -19.88
C ARG A 109 -11.89 -18.80 -19.51
N LEU A 110 -11.23 -19.94 -19.71
CA LEU A 110 -9.77 -20.04 -19.56
C LEU A 110 -9.06 -19.09 -20.54
N LYS A 111 -8.24 -18.18 -20.00
CA LYS A 111 -7.46 -17.22 -20.80
C LYS A 111 -6.46 -17.97 -21.70
N PRO A 112 -6.23 -17.58 -22.96
CA PRO A 112 -5.18 -18.20 -23.76
C PRO A 112 -3.78 -17.93 -23.17
N LEU A 113 -2.88 -18.92 -23.16
CA LEU A 113 -1.50 -18.75 -22.65
C LEU A 113 -0.74 -17.59 -23.31
N LYS A 114 -1.01 -17.30 -24.59
CA LYS A 114 -0.42 -16.15 -25.31
C LYS A 114 -0.82 -14.81 -24.71
N GLU A 115 -2.06 -14.71 -24.22
CA GLU A 115 -2.58 -13.50 -23.58
C GLU A 115 -2.02 -13.36 -22.16
N VAL A 116 -1.91 -14.47 -21.43
CA VAL A 116 -1.24 -14.51 -20.12
C VAL A 116 0.24 -14.11 -20.25
N GLU A 117 0.96 -14.63 -21.26
CA GLU A 117 2.36 -14.28 -21.54
C GLU A 117 2.52 -12.78 -21.80
N ARG A 118 1.63 -12.19 -22.62
CA ARG A 118 1.63 -10.75 -22.88
C ARG A 118 1.42 -9.96 -21.59
N TYR A 119 0.43 -10.36 -20.78
CA TYR A 119 0.16 -9.71 -19.49
C TYR A 119 1.38 -9.75 -18.55
N ILE A 120 2.06 -10.89 -18.44
CA ILE A 120 3.26 -11.05 -17.61
C ILE A 120 4.39 -10.14 -18.10
N LYS A 121 4.58 -10.03 -19.43
CA LYS A 121 5.62 -9.16 -19.99
C LYS A 121 5.40 -7.70 -19.63
N ASP A 122 4.15 -7.25 -19.69
CA ASP A 122 3.75 -5.86 -19.49
C ASP A 122 3.67 -5.48 -18.01
N ASN A 123 3.13 -6.36 -17.15
CA ASN A 123 2.80 -6.06 -15.75
C ASN A 123 3.75 -6.68 -14.73
N LYS A 124 4.61 -7.64 -15.13
CA LYS A 124 5.56 -8.37 -14.25
C LYS A 124 4.92 -9.19 -13.12
N HIS A 125 3.61 -9.38 -13.13
CA HIS A 125 2.88 -10.29 -12.26
C HIS A 125 1.81 -11.05 -13.04
N LEU A 126 1.23 -12.07 -12.43
CA LEU A 126 0.13 -12.81 -13.02
C LEU A 126 -1.16 -11.98 -13.02
N PRO A 127 -2.08 -12.22 -13.97
CA PRO A 127 -3.42 -11.65 -13.89
C PRO A 127 -4.07 -11.97 -12.54
N ASP A 128 -4.82 -11.02 -11.99
CA ASP A 128 -5.60 -11.17 -10.75
C ASP A 128 -4.73 -11.29 -9.47
N VAL A 129 -3.40 -11.36 -9.59
CA VAL A 129 -2.45 -11.33 -8.46
C VAL A 129 -2.01 -9.88 -8.22
N PRO A 130 -2.08 -9.38 -6.97
CA PRO A 130 -1.68 -8.00 -6.66
C PRO A 130 -0.19 -7.78 -6.94
N SER A 131 0.15 -6.56 -7.36
CA SER A 131 1.55 -6.20 -7.59
C SER A 131 2.29 -5.99 -6.27
N THR A 132 3.62 -6.01 -6.31
CA THR A 132 4.44 -5.69 -5.12
C THR A 132 4.14 -4.30 -4.56
N ALA A 133 3.78 -3.33 -5.43
CA ALA A 133 3.41 -1.99 -5.01
C ALA A 133 2.10 -1.98 -4.22
N ASP A 134 1.10 -2.74 -4.68
CA ASP A 134 -0.20 -2.84 -4.01
C ASP A 134 -0.07 -3.55 -2.66
N VAL A 135 0.69 -4.65 -2.62
CA VAL A 135 1.00 -5.39 -1.38
C VAL A 135 1.71 -4.53 -0.36
N THR A 136 2.63 -3.65 -0.79
CA THR A 136 3.36 -2.77 0.12
C THR A 136 2.47 -1.68 0.69
N LYS A 137 1.48 -1.23 -0.07
CA LYS A 137 0.59 -0.14 0.31
C LYS A 137 -0.57 -0.62 1.19
N ASP A 138 -1.30 -1.64 0.74
CA ASP A 138 -2.58 -2.05 1.30
C ASP A 138 -2.48 -3.36 2.09
N GLY A 139 -1.32 -4.04 2.03
CA GLY A 139 -1.10 -5.33 2.68
C GLY A 139 -1.69 -6.50 1.90
N ILE A 140 -1.78 -7.66 2.55
CA ILE A 140 -2.34 -8.88 1.98
C ILE A 140 -3.44 -9.42 2.89
N ASP A 141 -4.61 -9.68 2.32
CA ASP A 141 -5.61 -10.53 2.95
C ASP A 141 -5.24 -12.02 2.71
N LEU A 142 -5.05 -12.75 3.81
CA LEU A 142 -4.67 -14.17 3.78
C LEU A 142 -5.73 -15.05 3.12
N ALA A 143 -7.02 -14.82 3.38
CA ALA A 143 -8.09 -15.63 2.82
C ALA A 143 -8.21 -15.39 1.32
N GLN A 144 -8.19 -14.12 0.90
CA GLN A 144 -8.26 -13.75 -0.51
C GLN A 144 -7.04 -14.25 -1.30
N THR A 145 -5.85 -14.16 -0.74
CA THR A 145 -4.63 -14.60 -1.44
C THR A 145 -4.56 -16.11 -1.58
N GLN A 146 -5.00 -16.85 -0.55
CA GLN A 146 -5.14 -18.31 -0.67
C GLN A 146 -6.18 -18.71 -1.71
N ALA A 147 -7.29 -17.98 -1.82
CA ALA A 147 -8.28 -18.19 -2.86
C ALA A 147 -7.71 -17.95 -4.27
N ILE A 148 -7.02 -16.82 -4.49
CA ILE A 148 -6.37 -16.50 -5.76
C ILE A 148 -5.32 -17.57 -6.09
N LEU A 149 -4.53 -18.02 -5.12
CA LEU A 149 -3.55 -19.08 -5.31
C LEU A 149 -4.20 -20.38 -5.79
N LEU A 150 -5.29 -20.80 -5.16
CA LEU A 150 -6.05 -21.98 -5.57
C LEU A 150 -6.59 -21.82 -6.99
N GLN A 151 -7.19 -20.68 -7.32
CA GLN A 151 -7.65 -20.37 -8.68
C GLN A 151 -6.51 -20.55 -9.71
N LYS A 152 -5.30 -20.06 -9.40
CA LYS A 152 -4.15 -20.20 -10.30
C LYS A 152 -3.65 -21.64 -10.41
N VAL A 153 -3.69 -22.43 -9.34
CA VAL A 153 -3.37 -23.87 -9.40
C VAL A 153 -4.36 -24.62 -10.30
N GLU A 154 -5.65 -24.29 -10.23
CA GLU A 154 -6.68 -24.89 -11.06
C GLU A 154 -6.54 -24.49 -12.53
N GLU A 155 -6.32 -23.20 -12.83
CA GLU A 155 -6.02 -22.71 -14.18
C GLU A 155 -4.78 -23.42 -14.75
N LEU A 156 -3.70 -23.57 -13.96
CA LEU A 156 -2.50 -24.31 -14.35
C LEU A 156 -2.80 -25.79 -14.66
N THR A 157 -3.63 -26.43 -13.85
CA THR A 157 -4.05 -27.82 -14.06
C THR A 157 -4.80 -27.97 -15.39
N LEU A 158 -5.68 -27.04 -15.73
CA LEU A 158 -6.37 -27.02 -17.02
C LEU A 158 -5.40 -26.86 -18.20
N TYR A 159 -4.41 -25.97 -18.10
CA TYR A 159 -3.38 -25.83 -19.14
C TYR A 159 -2.56 -27.11 -19.30
N VAL A 160 -2.18 -27.78 -18.20
CA VAL A 160 -1.43 -29.05 -18.25
C VAL A 160 -2.24 -30.14 -18.93
N ILE A 161 -3.54 -30.27 -18.61
CA ILE A 161 -4.44 -31.22 -19.28
C ILE A 161 -4.53 -30.91 -20.79
N GLN A 162 -4.64 -29.63 -21.16
CA GLN A 162 -4.66 -29.22 -22.56
C GLN A 162 -3.36 -29.57 -23.29
N GLN A 163 -2.21 -29.32 -22.67
CA GLN A 163 -0.89 -29.65 -23.21
C GLN A 163 -0.72 -31.17 -23.37
N GLN A 164 -1.14 -31.97 -22.39
CA GLN A 164 -1.08 -33.44 -22.48
C GLN A 164 -1.92 -33.95 -23.65
N LYS A 165 -3.13 -33.41 -23.86
CA LYS A 165 -3.98 -33.76 -25.02
C LYS A 165 -3.30 -33.42 -26.35
N GLN A 166 -2.59 -32.29 -26.43
CA GLN A 166 -1.84 -31.91 -27.62
C GLN A 166 -0.66 -32.88 -27.89
N ILE A 167 0.10 -33.23 -26.84
CA ILE A 167 1.20 -34.20 -26.93
C ILE A 167 0.69 -35.55 -27.44
N GLU A 168 -0.40 -36.07 -26.90
CA GLU A 168 -0.97 -37.34 -27.34
C GLU A 168 -1.49 -37.28 -28.79
N LYS A 169 -2.07 -36.15 -29.20
CA LYS A 169 -2.45 -35.93 -30.60
C LYS A 169 -1.24 -35.94 -31.53
N LEU A 170 -0.14 -35.28 -31.15
CA LEU A 170 1.10 -35.25 -31.93
C LEU A 170 1.74 -36.63 -32.02
N LYS A 171 1.81 -37.38 -30.92
CA LYS A 171 2.31 -38.78 -30.90
C LYS A 171 1.52 -39.67 -31.87
N LYS A 172 0.19 -39.59 -31.86
CA LYS A 172 -0.67 -40.35 -32.79
C LYS A 172 -0.43 -39.97 -34.24
N GLN A 173 -0.21 -38.69 -34.55
CA GLN A 173 0.11 -38.24 -35.91
C GLN A 173 1.46 -38.76 -36.39
N ILE A 174 2.47 -38.77 -35.52
CA ILE A 174 3.79 -39.32 -35.81
C ILE A 174 3.69 -40.84 -36.06
N ALA A 175 2.94 -41.55 -35.22
CA ALA A 175 2.74 -43.00 -35.38
C ALA A 175 2.02 -43.38 -36.68
N LYS A 176 1.10 -42.55 -37.17
CA LYS A 176 0.40 -42.76 -38.46
C LYS A 176 1.23 -42.42 -39.70
N LYS A 177 2.32 -41.66 -39.54
CA LYS A 177 3.22 -41.26 -40.64
C LYS A 177 4.41 -42.22 -40.82
N LYS A 178 4.58 -43.17 -39.90
CA LYS A 178 5.51 -44.30 -40.03
C LYS A 178 4.76 -45.48 -40.61
#